data_AF-A0ABD2CHF3-F1
#
_entry.id   AF-A0ABD2CHF3-F1
#
_cell.length_a   1.000
_cell.length_b   1.000
_cell.length_c   1.000
_cell.angle_alpha   90.00
_cell.angle_beta   90.00
_cell.angle_gamma   90.00
#
_symmetry.space_group_name_H-M   'P 1'
#
loop_
_entity.id
_entity.type
_entity.pdbx_description
1 polymer ?
#
loop_
_entity_poly.entity_id
_entity_poly.type
_entity_poly.pdbx_seq_one_letter_code
_entity_poly.pdbx_strand_id
1 'polypeptide(L)'
;MEMNKFMIESATRETLSENEFLISLENILKSIEDKLQKFVKSAPKLLTDPELESGLRIIEIEGEKIHDFLRSVVQPYLNSRKDETEPDLQYKYEQMEEQLHIQTTELEKAIEEIQSLKIQILNQSNFCASLGAVLGNLAWRASRFPEIVDIWLSGLQNKVREFLSIVSGSFVAFISTYETGIPPTNNVEYQFVLGLLGIVTNISSIPKGREFLITNQNGRDLVEKIIKFMPNFFPIASGKHSLMRLMLMILYNVSMNNTGLSCLFEFRVAEVLSRCLEEDTLSEELQLLCLRILQSITYNLKDPKYIEDLTTSISIRNIKNIAINGQSETSSVAKEVIKQLQESLRSKDHGVNHFDDEEVIRSFGIVRRRTPRGVGGGLCLEEHKPGKESAAAPKWVLPVAENRSVSRLVTTMACRLIPRATSSGTTL
;
A
#
# COMPACT_ATOMS: atom_id res chain seq x y z
N MET A 1 -25.46 -17.47 -24.68
CA MET A 1 -26.81 -17.38 -24.06
C MET A 1 -27.91 -17.57 -25.10
N GLU A 2 -27.77 -17.02 -26.31
CA GLU A 2 -28.74 -17.19 -27.40
C GLU A 2 -28.89 -18.63 -27.91
N MET A 3 -27.80 -19.41 -27.99
CA MET A 3 -27.86 -20.82 -28.43
C MET A 3 -28.61 -21.72 -27.43
N ASN A 4 -28.52 -21.42 -26.13
CA ASN A 4 -29.27 -22.15 -25.09
C ASN A 4 -30.74 -21.73 -25.09
N LYS A 5 -31.04 -20.44 -25.32
CA LYS A 5 -32.42 -19.96 -25.44
C LYS A 5 -33.13 -20.54 -26.67
N PHE A 6 -32.40 -20.66 -27.79
CA PHE A 6 -32.90 -21.27 -29.02
C PHE A 6 -33.21 -22.77 -28.85
N MET A 7 -32.33 -23.52 -28.17
CA MET A 7 -32.56 -24.93 -27.84
C MET A 7 -33.77 -25.14 -26.90
N ILE A 8 -34.01 -24.19 -25.98
CA ILE A 8 -35.16 -24.21 -25.05
C ILE A 8 -36.47 -23.86 -25.78
N GLU A 9 -36.47 -22.88 -26.67
CA GLU A 9 -37.65 -22.50 -27.47
C GLU A 9 -38.00 -23.55 -28.54
N SER A 10 -37.01 -24.25 -29.10
CA SER A 10 -37.24 -25.34 -30.07
C SER A 10 -37.76 -26.62 -29.42
N ALA A 11 -37.47 -26.86 -28.15
CA ALA A 11 -37.83 -28.11 -27.48
C ALA A 11 -39.10 -28.00 -26.61
N THR A 12 -39.62 -26.78 -26.41
CA THR A 12 -40.96 -26.51 -25.82
C THR A 12 -42.09 -26.44 -26.86
N ARG A 13 -41.76 -26.41 -28.16
CA ARG A 13 -42.73 -26.48 -29.27
C ARG A 13 -42.43 -27.70 -30.14
N GLU A 14 -43.21 -28.75 -29.94
CA GLU A 14 -43.27 -29.99 -30.74
C GLU A 14 -42.14 -31.02 -30.53
N THR A 15 -42.61 -32.27 -30.54
CA THR A 15 -41.97 -33.56 -30.24
C THR A 15 -40.56 -33.76 -30.81
N LEU A 16 -39.53 -33.48 -30.02
CA LEU A 16 -38.21 -34.09 -30.23
C LEU A 16 -38.32 -35.60 -30.02
N SER A 17 -37.79 -36.38 -30.97
CA SER A 17 -37.69 -37.83 -30.78
C SER A 17 -36.86 -38.13 -29.52
N GLU A 18 -37.17 -39.22 -28.82
CA GLU A 18 -36.51 -39.53 -27.53
C GLU A 18 -34.99 -39.67 -27.66
N ASN A 19 -34.48 -40.11 -28.83
CA ASN A 19 -33.04 -40.13 -29.11
C ASN A 19 -32.44 -38.73 -29.28
N GLU A 20 -33.12 -37.80 -29.96
CA GLU A 20 -32.65 -36.41 -30.07
C GLU A 20 -32.67 -35.70 -28.72
N PHE A 21 -33.61 -36.08 -27.85
CA PHE A 21 -33.66 -35.61 -26.47
C PHE A 21 -32.46 -36.06 -25.65
N LEU A 22 -32.12 -37.36 -25.67
CA LEU A 22 -30.95 -37.89 -24.96
C LEU A 22 -29.64 -37.27 -25.45
N ILE A 23 -29.48 -37.10 -26.77
CA ILE A 23 -28.31 -36.43 -27.36
C ILE A 23 -28.22 -34.97 -26.90
N SER A 24 -29.34 -34.25 -26.84
CA SER A 24 -29.37 -32.86 -26.38
C SER A 24 -28.97 -32.76 -24.90
N LEU A 25 -29.49 -33.64 -24.05
CA LEU A 25 -29.18 -33.68 -22.62
C LEU A 25 -27.71 -34.06 -22.36
N GLU A 26 -27.18 -35.06 -23.08
CA GLU A 26 -25.77 -35.46 -23.00
C GLU A 26 -24.83 -34.29 -23.37
N ASN A 27 -25.17 -33.54 -24.42
CA ASN A 27 -24.43 -32.35 -24.81
C ASN A 27 -24.51 -31.23 -23.77
N ILE A 28 -25.65 -31.06 -23.10
CA ILE A 28 -25.82 -30.10 -22.00
C ILE A 28 -24.95 -30.50 -20.81
N LEU A 29 -25.01 -31.77 -20.37
CA LEU A 29 -24.21 -32.29 -19.26
C LEU A 29 -22.70 -32.15 -19.54
N LYS A 30 -22.25 -32.50 -20.74
CA LYS A 30 -20.86 -32.33 -21.16
C LYS A 30 -20.41 -30.86 -21.18
N SER A 31 -21.30 -29.96 -21.59
CA SER A 31 -21.05 -28.51 -21.55
C SER A 31 -20.93 -27.98 -20.13
N ILE A 32 -21.71 -28.52 -19.19
CA ILE A 32 -21.62 -28.19 -17.76
C ILE A 32 -20.32 -28.73 -17.17
N GLU A 33 -19.97 -29.98 -17.46
CA GLU A 33 -18.71 -30.60 -17.04
C GLU A 33 -17.50 -29.77 -17.52
N ASP A 34 -17.47 -29.37 -18.79
CA ASP A 34 -16.41 -28.53 -19.35
C ASP A 34 -16.32 -27.16 -18.66
N LYS A 35 -17.46 -26.56 -18.32
CA LYS A 35 -17.52 -25.28 -17.59
C LYS A 35 -17.05 -25.43 -16.15
N LEU A 36 -17.44 -26.49 -15.47
CA LEU A 36 -17.00 -26.83 -14.11
C LEU A 36 -15.50 -27.09 -14.06
N GLN A 37 -14.96 -27.90 -14.98
CA GLN A 37 -13.53 -28.14 -15.07
C GLN A 37 -12.75 -26.86 -15.36
N LYS A 38 -13.27 -25.97 -16.21
CA LYS A 38 -12.67 -24.65 -16.46
C LYS A 38 -12.71 -23.76 -15.22
N PHE A 39 -13.82 -23.74 -14.49
CA PHE A 39 -13.99 -22.99 -13.24
C PHE A 39 -13.02 -23.48 -12.15
N VAL A 40 -12.95 -24.79 -11.92
CA VAL A 40 -12.03 -25.40 -10.94
C VAL A 40 -10.56 -25.13 -11.32
N LYS A 41 -10.22 -25.16 -12.62
CA LYS A 41 -8.86 -24.84 -13.09
C LYS A 41 -8.51 -23.36 -13.03
N SER A 42 -9.48 -22.45 -13.12
CA SER A 42 -9.25 -21.01 -13.12
C SER A 42 -9.32 -20.37 -11.73
N ALA A 43 -10.12 -20.93 -10.81
CA ALA A 43 -10.32 -20.39 -9.47
C ALA A 43 -9.02 -20.20 -8.68
N PRO A 44 -8.05 -21.15 -8.65
CA PRO A 44 -6.78 -20.93 -7.95
C PRO A 44 -5.98 -19.74 -8.50
N LYS A 45 -6.04 -19.49 -9.81
CA LYS A 45 -5.32 -18.38 -10.45
C LYS A 45 -5.94 -17.03 -10.06
N LEU A 46 -7.27 -16.97 -10.01
CA LEU A 46 -8.03 -15.79 -9.57
C LEU A 46 -7.84 -15.50 -8.08
N LEU A 47 -7.59 -16.53 -7.26
CA LEU A 47 -7.24 -16.39 -5.84
C LEU A 47 -5.80 -15.93 -5.60
N THR A 48 -4.93 -16.03 -6.62
CA THR A 48 -3.55 -15.50 -6.57
C THR A 48 -3.42 -14.13 -7.25
N ASP A 49 -4.52 -13.58 -7.76
CA ASP A 49 -4.52 -12.29 -8.43
C ASP A 49 -4.32 -11.13 -7.43
N PRO A 50 -3.46 -10.13 -7.72
CA PRO A 50 -3.36 -8.91 -6.92
C PRO A 50 -4.69 -8.16 -6.74
N GLU A 51 -5.68 -8.36 -7.62
CA GLU A 51 -7.07 -7.91 -7.45
C GLU A 51 -7.98 -9.03 -6.91
N LEU A 52 -7.60 -9.63 -5.78
CA LEU A 52 -8.33 -10.73 -5.15
C LEU A 52 -9.84 -10.45 -5.01
N GLU A 53 -10.24 -9.21 -4.69
CA GLU A 53 -11.66 -8.84 -4.55
C GLU A 53 -12.43 -8.90 -5.89
N SER A 54 -11.78 -8.52 -6.99
CA SER A 54 -12.32 -8.64 -8.35
C SER A 54 -12.41 -10.12 -8.76
N GLY A 55 -11.34 -10.89 -8.50
CA GLY A 55 -11.29 -12.33 -8.77
C GLY A 55 -12.36 -13.12 -8.01
N LEU A 56 -12.58 -12.79 -6.74
CA LEU A 56 -13.62 -13.40 -5.90
C LEU A 56 -15.05 -13.13 -6.43
N ARG A 57 -15.32 -11.92 -6.93
CA ARG A 57 -16.64 -11.59 -7.53
C ARG A 57 -16.90 -12.36 -8.83
N ILE A 58 -15.86 -12.54 -9.64
CA ILE A 58 -15.97 -13.32 -10.90
C ILE A 58 -16.30 -14.78 -10.58
N ILE A 59 -15.66 -15.35 -9.56
CA ILE A 59 -15.93 -16.72 -9.09
C ILE A 59 -17.38 -16.85 -8.61
N GLU A 60 -17.89 -15.90 -7.83
CA GLU A 60 -19.29 -15.88 -7.36
C GLU A 60 -20.28 -15.86 -8.51
N ILE A 61 -20.09 -14.94 -9.46
CA ILE A 61 -20.99 -14.77 -10.61
C ILE A 61 -21.01 -16.02 -11.49
N GLU A 62 -19.87 -16.66 -11.74
CA GLU A 62 -19.82 -17.88 -12.55
C GLU A 62 -20.39 -19.10 -11.81
N GLY A 63 -20.15 -19.20 -10.50
CA GLY A 63 -20.76 -20.23 -9.66
C GLY A 63 -22.29 -20.13 -9.63
N GLU A 64 -22.83 -18.92 -9.41
CA GLU A 64 -24.27 -18.67 -9.42
C GLU A 64 -24.90 -18.96 -10.78
N LYS A 65 -24.28 -18.54 -11.89
CA LYS A 65 -24.80 -18.82 -13.24
C LYS A 65 -24.91 -20.32 -13.55
N ILE A 66 -23.93 -21.11 -13.13
CA ILE A 66 -23.95 -22.56 -13.36
C ILE A 66 -25.04 -23.21 -12.51
N HIS A 67 -25.12 -22.83 -11.24
CA HIS A 67 -26.14 -23.33 -10.32
C HIS A 67 -27.57 -22.94 -10.73
N ASP A 68 -27.78 -21.69 -11.17
CA ASP A 68 -29.08 -21.23 -11.69
C ASP A 68 -29.47 -21.95 -12.98
N PHE A 69 -28.52 -22.23 -13.87
CA PHE A 69 -28.78 -22.99 -15.08
C PHE A 69 -29.22 -24.43 -14.77
N LEU A 70 -28.55 -25.11 -13.83
CA LEU A 70 -28.93 -26.44 -13.35
C LEU A 70 -30.36 -26.43 -12.77
N ARG A 71 -30.66 -25.47 -11.91
CA ARG A 71 -31.96 -25.37 -11.21
C ARG A 71 -33.12 -24.95 -12.11
N SER A 72 -32.91 -23.98 -13.00
CA SER A 72 -33.99 -23.37 -13.79
C SER A 72 -34.23 -24.02 -15.14
N VAL A 73 -33.23 -24.68 -15.71
CA VAL A 73 -33.32 -25.28 -17.04
C VAL A 73 -33.31 -26.79 -16.94
N VAL A 74 -32.30 -27.38 -16.29
CA VAL A 74 -32.09 -28.84 -16.35
C VAL A 74 -33.07 -29.60 -15.46
N GLN A 75 -33.27 -29.17 -14.22
CA GLN A 75 -34.19 -29.85 -13.29
C GLN A 75 -35.66 -29.88 -13.77
N PRO A 76 -36.24 -28.77 -14.28
CA PRO A 76 -37.60 -28.77 -14.80
C PRO A 76 -37.73 -29.60 -16.09
N TYR A 77 -36.68 -29.60 -16.93
CA TYR A 77 -36.62 -30.42 -18.16
C TYR A 77 -36.70 -31.91 -17.86
N LEU A 78 -35.96 -32.36 -16.85
CA LEU A 78 -35.98 -33.74 -16.41
C LEU A 78 -37.37 -34.11 -15.88
N ASN A 79 -37.92 -33.33 -14.96
CA ASN A 79 -39.20 -33.63 -14.31
C ASN A 79 -40.39 -33.76 -15.29
N SER A 80 -40.35 -33.09 -16.45
CA SER A 80 -41.42 -33.12 -17.44
C SER A 80 -41.55 -34.41 -18.27
N ARG A 81 -40.54 -35.29 -18.29
CA ARG A 81 -40.52 -36.50 -19.15
C ARG A 81 -40.44 -37.85 -18.39
N LYS A 82 -40.60 -37.81 -17.06
CA LYS A 82 -40.44 -38.97 -16.16
C LYS A 82 -41.50 -40.08 -16.35
N ASP A 83 -42.64 -39.77 -16.98
CA ASP A 83 -43.81 -40.65 -17.03
C ASP A 83 -44.13 -41.25 -18.41
N GLU A 84 -43.34 -40.97 -19.47
CA GLU A 84 -43.72 -41.29 -20.87
C GLU A 84 -42.77 -42.25 -21.64
N THR A 85 -41.82 -42.94 -21.00
CA THR A 85 -40.69 -43.59 -21.71
C THR A 85 -40.68 -45.14 -21.69
N GLU A 86 -40.16 -45.75 -22.76
CA GLU A 86 -39.85 -47.20 -22.85
C GLU A 86 -38.82 -47.65 -21.78
N PRO A 87 -38.87 -48.92 -21.31
CA PRO A 87 -38.06 -49.39 -20.17
C PRO A 87 -36.54 -49.30 -20.34
N ASP A 88 -36.00 -49.45 -21.56
CA ASP A 88 -34.57 -49.27 -21.85
C ASP A 88 -34.13 -47.79 -21.81
N LEU A 89 -35.06 -46.86 -22.09
CA LEU A 89 -34.83 -45.42 -22.00
C LEU A 89 -34.96 -44.91 -20.56
N GLN A 90 -35.85 -45.52 -19.78
CA GLN A 90 -36.00 -45.25 -18.34
C GLN A 90 -34.66 -45.46 -17.62
N TYR A 91 -33.95 -46.55 -17.93
CA TYR A 91 -32.65 -46.85 -17.33
C TYR A 91 -31.59 -45.78 -17.65
N LYS A 92 -31.54 -45.30 -18.91
CA LYS A 92 -30.61 -44.22 -19.31
C LYS A 92 -30.96 -42.89 -18.64
N TYR A 93 -32.25 -42.61 -18.48
CA TYR A 93 -32.73 -41.42 -17.79
C TYR A 93 -32.31 -41.44 -16.32
N GLU A 94 -32.49 -42.57 -15.62
CA GLU A 94 -32.08 -42.74 -14.23
C GLU A 94 -30.56 -42.57 -14.05
N GLN A 95 -29.75 -43.14 -14.95
CA GLN A 95 -28.29 -42.93 -14.94
C GLN A 95 -27.91 -41.46 -15.10
N MET A 96 -28.58 -40.72 -15.98
CA MET A 96 -28.31 -39.29 -16.21
C MET A 96 -28.77 -38.42 -15.03
N GLU A 97 -29.90 -38.75 -14.40
CA GLU A 97 -30.39 -38.08 -13.19
C GLU A 97 -29.38 -38.25 -12.04
N GLU A 98 -28.83 -39.46 -11.87
CA GLU A 98 -27.78 -39.73 -10.89
C GLU A 98 -26.48 -38.95 -11.18
N GLN A 99 -26.03 -38.90 -12.44
CA GLN A 99 -24.85 -38.11 -12.82
C GLN A 99 -25.04 -36.61 -12.56
N LEU A 100 -26.21 -36.05 -12.92
CA LEU A 100 -26.52 -34.65 -12.62
C LEU A 100 -26.52 -34.39 -11.12
N HIS A 101 -27.10 -35.31 -10.34
CA HIS A 101 -27.13 -35.18 -8.88
C HIS A 101 -25.71 -35.13 -8.29
N ILE A 102 -24.85 -36.06 -8.71
CA ILE A 102 -23.44 -36.09 -8.29
C ILE A 102 -22.73 -34.78 -8.65
N GLN A 103 -22.87 -34.32 -9.90
CA GLN A 103 -22.22 -33.08 -10.36
C GLN A 103 -22.74 -31.83 -9.62
N THR A 104 -24.03 -31.80 -9.30
CA THR A 104 -24.64 -30.70 -8.53
C THR A 104 -24.11 -30.67 -7.10
N THR A 105 -24.04 -31.83 -6.44
CA THR A 105 -23.48 -31.94 -5.09
C THR A 105 -21.99 -31.60 -5.05
N GLU A 106 -21.20 -31.99 -6.05
CA GLU A 106 -19.78 -31.60 -6.14
C GLU A 106 -19.60 -30.10 -6.33
N LEU A 107 -20.46 -29.46 -7.16
CA LEU A 107 -20.47 -28.02 -7.34
C LEU A 107 -20.84 -27.29 -6.03
N GLU A 108 -21.89 -27.72 -5.35
CA GLU A 108 -22.31 -27.15 -4.08
C GLU A 108 -21.18 -27.21 -3.05
N LYS A 109 -20.54 -28.36 -2.92
CA LYS A 109 -19.38 -28.54 -2.03
C LYS A 109 -18.21 -27.63 -2.42
N ALA A 110 -17.89 -27.51 -3.70
CA ALA A 110 -16.82 -26.62 -4.17
C ALA A 110 -17.12 -25.14 -3.88
N ILE A 111 -18.37 -24.71 -4.05
CA ILE A 111 -18.82 -23.35 -3.71
C ILE A 111 -18.70 -23.12 -2.19
N GLU A 112 -19.13 -24.07 -1.37
CA GLU A 112 -19.00 -23.98 0.10
C GLU A 112 -17.54 -23.89 0.56
N GLU A 113 -16.65 -24.71 -0.02
CA GLU A 113 -15.21 -24.67 0.27
C GLU A 113 -14.60 -23.31 -0.12
N ILE A 114 -14.94 -22.78 -1.29
CA ILE A 114 -14.49 -21.45 -1.74
C ILE A 114 -14.98 -20.35 -0.78
N GLN A 115 -16.25 -20.39 -0.35
CA GLN A 115 -16.80 -19.43 0.60
C GLN A 115 -16.10 -19.51 1.97
N SER A 116 -15.84 -20.73 2.47
CA SER A 116 -15.11 -20.95 3.71
C SER A 116 -13.68 -20.39 3.62
N LEU A 117 -12.94 -20.73 2.56
CA LEU A 117 -11.58 -20.23 2.33
C LEU A 117 -11.55 -18.70 2.19
N LYS A 118 -12.53 -18.11 1.50
CA LYS A 118 -12.68 -16.65 1.41
C LYS A 118 -12.81 -16.00 2.79
N ILE A 119 -13.70 -16.53 3.64
CA ILE A 119 -13.89 -16.01 4.99
C ILE A 119 -12.58 -16.14 5.79
N GLN A 120 -11.87 -17.26 5.68
CA GLN A 120 -10.59 -17.47 6.36
C GLN A 120 -9.51 -16.47 5.90
N ILE A 121 -9.37 -16.25 4.58
CA ILE A 121 -8.39 -15.30 4.03
C ILE A 121 -8.72 -13.87 4.47
N LEU A 122 -9.99 -13.46 4.42
CA LEU A 122 -10.42 -12.13 4.87
C LEU A 122 -10.15 -11.93 6.37
N ASN A 123 -10.43 -12.94 7.19
CA ASN A 123 -10.15 -12.90 8.63
C ASN A 123 -8.64 -12.82 8.91
N GLN A 124 -7.82 -13.59 8.20
CA GLN A 124 -6.37 -13.55 8.33
C GLN A 124 -5.80 -12.20 7.90
N SER A 125 -6.28 -11.64 6.78
CA SER A 125 -5.90 -10.31 6.30
C SER A 125 -6.21 -9.24 7.35
N ASN A 126 -7.42 -9.25 7.91
CA ASN A 126 -7.82 -8.33 8.97
C ASN A 126 -6.97 -8.48 10.24
N PHE A 127 -6.67 -9.72 10.65
CA PHE A 127 -5.82 -10.00 11.80
C PHE A 127 -4.38 -9.49 11.58
N CYS A 128 -3.76 -9.82 10.44
CA CYS A 128 -2.42 -9.37 10.09
C CYS A 128 -2.32 -7.85 10.04
N ALA A 129 -3.36 -7.18 9.52
CA ALA A 129 -3.37 -5.73 9.47
C ALA A 129 -3.47 -5.08 10.85
N SER A 130 -4.34 -5.61 11.72
CA SER A 130 -4.47 -5.15 13.10
C SER A 130 -3.17 -5.36 13.88
N LEU A 131 -2.57 -6.55 13.76
CA LEU A 131 -1.28 -6.88 14.37
C LEU A 131 -0.18 -5.94 13.87
N GLY A 132 -0.09 -5.74 12.55
CA GLY A 132 0.87 -4.84 11.92
C GLY A 132 0.71 -3.39 12.38
N ALA A 133 -0.52 -2.91 12.52
CA ALA A 133 -0.80 -1.55 13.03
C ALA A 133 -0.37 -1.38 14.50
N VAL A 134 -0.65 -2.37 15.36
CA VAL A 134 -0.23 -2.34 16.78
C VAL A 134 1.29 -2.40 16.89
N LEU A 135 1.93 -3.38 16.26
CA LEU A 135 3.39 -3.55 16.30
C LEU A 135 4.11 -2.36 15.66
N GLY A 136 3.60 -1.84 14.54
CA GLY A 136 4.13 -0.64 13.88
C GLY A 136 4.09 0.59 14.80
N ASN A 137 2.99 0.80 15.52
CA ASN A 137 2.89 1.89 16.50
C ASN A 137 3.87 1.73 17.67
N LEU A 138 4.04 0.51 18.18
CA LEU A 138 5.02 0.22 19.24
C LEU A 138 6.46 0.46 18.74
N ALA A 139 6.79 -0.03 17.54
CA ALA A 139 8.09 0.18 16.91
C ALA A 139 8.35 1.66 16.63
N TRP A 140 7.35 2.43 16.19
CA TRP A 140 7.49 3.87 16.01
C TRP A 140 7.80 4.58 17.33
N ARG A 141 7.08 4.24 18.41
CA ARG A 141 7.38 4.79 19.74
C ARG A 141 8.77 4.39 20.25
N ALA A 142 9.16 3.13 20.07
CA ALA A 142 10.45 2.61 20.52
C ALA A 142 11.63 3.22 19.75
N SER A 143 11.49 3.41 18.44
CA SER A 143 12.54 4.01 17.59
C SER A 143 12.85 5.47 17.92
N ARG A 144 12.04 6.15 18.73
CA ARG A 144 12.35 7.50 19.23
C ARG A 144 13.58 7.54 20.14
N PHE A 145 14.00 6.38 20.66
CA PHE A 145 15.20 6.23 21.47
C PHE A 145 16.36 5.80 20.55
N PRO A 146 17.39 6.65 20.35
CA PRO A 146 18.54 6.35 19.49
C PRO A 146 19.23 5.02 19.83
N GLU A 147 19.24 4.64 21.11
CA GLU A 147 19.84 3.41 21.62
C GLU A 147 19.12 2.17 21.05
N ILE A 148 17.79 2.24 20.92
CA ILE A 148 17.00 1.16 20.32
C ILE A 148 17.31 1.02 18.84
N VAL A 149 17.42 2.14 18.13
CA VAL A 149 17.81 2.14 16.71
C VAL A 149 19.22 1.59 16.53
N ASP A 150 20.16 1.94 17.42
CA ASP A 150 21.53 1.41 17.37
C ASP A 150 21.56 -0.12 17.57
N ILE A 151 20.74 -0.66 18.48
CA ILE A 151 20.57 -2.11 18.65
C ILE A 151 20.01 -2.75 17.37
N TRP A 152 19.01 -2.14 16.73
CA TRP A 152 18.46 -2.66 15.48
C TRP A 152 19.49 -2.70 14.35
N LEU A 153 20.30 -1.65 14.24
CA LEU A 153 21.31 -1.52 13.19
C LEU A 153 22.60 -2.30 13.48
N SER A 154 22.84 -2.74 14.72
CA SER A 154 24.02 -3.56 15.04
C SER A 154 23.70 -5.04 15.09
N GLY A 155 22.56 -5.43 15.67
CA GLY A 155 22.18 -6.83 15.86
C GLY A 155 21.13 -7.37 14.88
N LEU A 156 20.33 -6.50 14.23
CA LEU A 156 19.14 -6.89 13.47
C LEU A 156 19.08 -6.30 12.06
N GLN A 157 20.22 -5.99 11.44
CA GLN A 157 20.29 -5.33 10.13
C GLN A 157 19.44 -6.00 9.04
N ASN A 158 19.41 -7.34 9.00
CA ASN A 158 18.60 -8.08 8.03
C ASN A 158 17.09 -7.80 8.23
N LYS A 159 16.65 -7.66 9.48
CA LYS A 159 15.25 -7.31 9.80
C LYS A 159 14.95 -5.85 9.48
N VAL A 160 15.92 -4.94 9.67
CA VAL A 160 15.77 -3.56 9.21
C VAL A 160 15.68 -3.50 7.67
N ARG A 161 16.46 -4.31 6.95
CA ARG A 161 16.40 -4.42 5.49
C ARG A 161 15.04 -4.94 5.00
N GLU A 162 14.53 -6.00 5.60
CA GLU A 162 13.18 -6.53 5.33
C GLU A 162 12.11 -5.47 5.62
N PHE A 163 12.22 -4.79 6.76
CA PHE A 163 11.34 -3.68 7.12
C PHE A 163 11.35 -2.57 6.07
N LEU A 164 12.52 -2.10 5.60
CA LEU A 164 12.61 -1.08 4.56
C LEU A 164 11.95 -1.53 3.25
N SER A 165 12.04 -2.81 2.89
CA SER A 165 11.31 -3.38 1.74
C SER A 165 9.80 -3.27 1.93
N ILE A 166 9.30 -3.60 3.13
CA ILE A 166 7.88 -3.47 3.49
C ILE A 166 7.45 -2.01 3.42
N VAL A 167 8.21 -1.07 3.99
CA VAL A 167 7.90 0.36 3.93
C VAL A 167 7.84 0.85 2.48
N SER A 168 8.84 0.49 1.67
CA SER A 168 8.91 0.87 0.26
C SER A 168 7.70 0.37 -0.52
N GLY A 169 7.36 -0.92 -0.39
CA GLY A 169 6.19 -1.51 -1.04
C GLY A 169 4.87 -0.90 -0.56
N SER A 170 4.74 -0.66 0.76
CA SER A 170 3.55 -0.07 1.39
C SER A 170 3.30 1.35 0.92
N PHE A 171 4.37 2.16 0.86
CA PHE A 171 4.30 3.54 0.42
C PHE A 171 3.88 3.65 -1.04
N VAL A 172 4.47 2.84 -1.92
CA VAL A 172 4.08 2.80 -3.34
C VAL A 172 2.64 2.32 -3.51
N ALA A 173 2.25 1.24 -2.84
CA ALA A 173 0.88 0.73 -2.91
C ALA A 173 -0.15 1.78 -2.45
N PHE A 174 0.15 2.50 -1.37
CA PHE A 174 -0.69 3.58 -0.88
C PHE A 174 -0.85 4.70 -1.91
N ILE A 175 0.24 5.16 -2.51
CA ILE A 175 0.17 6.21 -3.55
C ILE A 175 -0.61 5.72 -4.77
N SER A 176 -0.36 4.49 -5.24
CA SER A 176 -1.08 3.90 -6.38
C SER A 176 -2.57 3.70 -6.09
N THR A 177 -2.94 3.43 -4.84
CA THR A 177 -4.35 3.27 -4.45
C THR A 177 -5.07 4.62 -4.41
N TYR A 178 -4.36 5.70 -4.08
CA TYR A 178 -4.92 7.03 -3.86
C TYR A 178 -4.41 8.08 -4.85
N GLU A 179 -4.09 7.66 -6.09
CA GLU A 179 -3.54 8.52 -7.15
C GLU A 179 -4.37 9.80 -7.36
N THR A 180 -5.69 9.69 -7.19
CA THR A 180 -6.65 10.79 -7.40
C THR A 180 -6.91 11.63 -6.15
N GLY A 181 -6.41 11.22 -4.98
CA GLY A 181 -6.62 11.95 -3.73
C GLY A 181 -6.24 11.16 -2.48
N ILE A 182 -5.29 11.69 -1.73
CA ILE A 182 -4.84 11.13 -0.44
C ILE A 182 -6.00 11.14 0.56
N PRO A 183 -6.25 10.03 1.29
CA PRO A 183 -7.34 9.93 2.24
C PRO A 183 -7.13 10.85 3.46
N PRO A 184 -8.19 11.16 4.23
CA PRO A 184 -8.09 11.97 5.44
C PRO A 184 -7.19 11.32 6.50
N THR A 185 -6.69 12.12 7.44
CA THR A 185 -5.73 11.67 8.45
C THR A 185 -6.29 10.61 9.41
N ASN A 186 -7.61 10.51 9.59
CA ASN A 186 -8.22 9.46 10.40
C ASN A 186 -8.32 8.11 9.68
N ASN A 187 -7.95 8.03 8.39
CA ASN A 187 -7.92 6.78 7.65
C ASN A 187 -6.81 5.86 8.20
N VAL A 188 -7.15 4.58 8.37
CA VAL A 188 -6.25 3.58 8.97
C VAL A 188 -5.02 3.32 8.11
N GLU A 189 -5.15 3.27 6.79
CA GLU A 189 -4.02 3.09 5.87
C GLU A 189 -3.10 4.31 5.87
N TYR A 190 -3.67 5.52 5.94
CA TYR A 190 -2.90 6.74 6.12
C TYR A 190 -2.06 6.66 7.40
N GLN A 191 -2.69 6.33 8.54
CA GLN A 191 -1.99 6.23 9.82
C GLN A 191 -0.94 5.12 9.82
N PHE A 192 -1.21 4.02 9.12
CA PHE A 192 -0.26 2.93 8.96
C PHE A 192 0.98 3.40 8.19
N VAL A 193 0.83 3.99 7.00
CA VAL A 193 1.95 4.51 6.19
C VAL A 193 2.69 5.63 6.92
N LEU A 194 1.95 6.50 7.61
CA LEU A 194 2.54 7.54 8.46
C LEU A 194 3.44 6.93 9.54
N GLY A 195 3.00 5.85 10.18
CA GLY A 195 3.79 5.14 11.18
C GLY A 195 5.05 4.48 10.63
N LEU A 196 4.95 3.87 9.45
CA LEU A 196 6.10 3.28 8.76
C LEU A 196 7.16 4.33 8.42
N LEU A 197 6.76 5.45 7.79
CA LEU A 197 7.67 6.56 7.51
C LEU A 197 8.20 7.21 8.79
N GLY A 198 7.40 7.21 9.85
CA GLY A 198 7.79 7.72 11.16
C GLY A 198 8.93 6.92 11.79
N ILE A 199 8.91 5.58 11.66
CA ILE A 199 10.03 4.72 12.07
C ILE A 199 11.27 5.04 11.23
N VAL A 200 11.14 5.14 9.90
CA VAL A 200 12.27 5.45 9.00
C VAL A 200 12.88 6.82 9.31
N THR A 201 12.04 7.80 9.64
CA THR A 201 12.48 9.14 10.07
C THR A 201 13.34 9.07 11.33
N ASN A 202 12.93 8.26 12.30
CA ASN A 202 13.71 8.05 13.52
C ASN A 202 15.02 7.30 13.23
N ILE A 203 14.99 6.27 12.36
CA ILE A 203 16.19 5.54 11.93
C ILE A 203 17.20 6.52 11.28
N SER A 204 16.76 7.34 10.33
CA SER A 204 17.64 8.27 9.62
C SER A 204 18.18 9.40 10.50
N SER A 205 17.54 9.69 11.64
CA SER A 205 17.99 10.76 12.55
C SER A 205 19.37 10.50 13.18
N ILE A 206 19.84 9.25 13.21
CA ILE A 206 21.15 8.88 13.75
C ILE A 206 22.19 8.60 12.64
N PRO A 207 23.49 8.86 12.86
CA PRO A 207 24.53 8.72 11.83
C PRO A 207 24.59 7.35 11.17
N LYS A 208 24.66 6.28 11.96
CA LYS A 208 24.66 4.91 11.44
C LYS A 208 23.40 4.59 10.63
N GLY A 209 22.26 5.16 11.02
CA GLY A 209 20.97 4.88 10.40
C GLY A 209 20.80 5.56 9.05
N ARG A 210 21.20 6.84 8.90
CA ARG A 210 21.23 7.49 7.57
C ARG A 210 22.26 6.86 6.64
N GLU A 211 23.41 6.44 7.15
CA GLU A 211 24.40 5.73 6.34
C GLU A 211 23.86 4.38 5.88
N PHE A 212 23.26 3.61 6.78
CA PHE A 212 22.61 2.34 6.45
C PHE A 212 21.47 2.53 5.43
N LEU A 213 20.65 3.58 5.59
CA LEU A 213 19.53 3.86 4.69
C LEU A 213 19.99 4.04 3.24
N ILE A 214 21.12 4.70 3.01
CA ILE A 214 21.62 5.01 1.64
C ILE A 214 22.48 3.89 1.06
N THR A 215 23.22 3.16 1.89
CA THR A 215 24.05 2.03 1.45
C THR A 215 23.24 0.73 1.24
N ASN A 216 22.07 0.63 1.86
CA ASN A 216 21.15 -0.48 1.65
C ASN A 216 20.24 -0.23 0.43
N GLN A 217 20.15 -1.19 -0.49
CA GLN A 217 19.32 -1.07 -1.69
C GLN A 217 17.85 -0.72 -1.37
N ASN A 218 17.22 -1.41 -0.41
CA ASN A 218 15.81 -1.16 -0.07
C ASN A 218 15.60 0.24 0.52
N GLY A 219 16.59 0.74 1.27
CA GLY A 219 16.57 2.09 1.83
C GLY A 219 16.77 3.16 0.76
N ARG A 220 17.74 2.95 -0.13
CA ARG A 220 18.01 3.82 -1.27
C ARG A 220 16.80 3.91 -2.20
N ASP A 221 16.19 2.77 -2.53
CA ASP A 221 14.96 2.70 -3.32
C ASP A 221 13.79 3.45 -2.64
N LEU A 222 13.67 3.36 -1.32
CA LEU A 222 12.66 4.12 -0.57
C LEU A 222 12.89 5.63 -0.68
N VAL A 223 14.14 6.10 -0.55
CA VAL A 223 14.48 7.53 -0.70
C VAL A 223 14.16 8.02 -2.12
N GLU A 224 14.53 7.25 -3.14
CA GLU A 224 14.20 7.54 -4.54
C GLU A 224 12.68 7.67 -4.73
N LYS A 225 11.91 6.70 -4.22
CA LYS A 225 10.44 6.70 -4.30
C LYS A 225 9.83 7.88 -3.55
N ILE A 226 10.36 8.25 -2.38
CA ILE A 226 9.92 9.43 -1.64
C ILE A 226 10.07 10.68 -2.51
N ILE A 227 11.25 10.89 -3.13
CA ILE A 227 11.49 12.05 -4.00
C ILE A 227 10.56 12.02 -5.21
N LYS A 228 10.48 10.86 -5.89
CA LYS A 228 9.66 10.66 -7.09
C LYS A 228 8.17 10.94 -6.86
N PHE A 229 7.61 10.51 -5.73
CA PHE A 229 6.17 10.59 -5.47
C PHE A 229 5.75 11.77 -4.60
N MET A 230 6.70 12.51 -4.01
CA MET A 230 6.39 13.72 -3.24
C MET A 230 5.49 14.72 -4.00
N PRO A 231 5.66 14.95 -5.32
CA PRO A 231 4.76 15.83 -6.09
C PRO A 231 3.29 15.41 -6.10
N ASN A 232 2.97 14.13 -5.88
CA ASN A 232 1.58 13.65 -5.84
C ASN A 232 0.81 14.17 -4.60
N PHE A 233 1.54 14.74 -3.63
CA PHE A 233 0.94 15.34 -2.45
C PHE A 233 0.57 16.81 -2.65
N PHE A 234 0.77 17.39 -3.84
CA PHE A 234 0.34 18.76 -4.15
C PHE A 234 -1.09 18.80 -4.72
N PRO A 235 -1.86 19.87 -4.48
CA PRO A 235 -1.64 20.90 -3.45
C PRO A 235 -1.74 20.28 -2.04
N ILE A 236 -1.06 20.90 -1.08
CA ILE A 236 -0.93 20.37 0.29
C ILE A 236 -2.17 20.76 1.09
N ALA A 237 -3.19 19.91 1.03
CA ALA A 237 -4.35 20.01 1.92
C ALA A 237 -3.99 19.61 3.36
N SER A 238 -4.83 20.00 4.33
CA SER A 238 -4.68 19.71 5.76
C SER A 238 -4.52 18.22 6.10
N GLY A 239 -4.89 17.31 5.19
CA GLY A 239 -4.67 15.87 5.32
C GLY A 239 -3.28 15.36 4.90
N LYS A 240 -2.52 16.11 4.11
CA LYS A 240 -1.23 15.64 3.52
C LYS A 240 0.01 16.10 4.29
N HIS A 241 -0.17 17.08 5.19
CA HIS A 241 0.91 17.75 5.91
C HIS A 241 1.84 16.79 6.68
N SER A 242 1.28 15.84 7.43
CA SER A 242 2.08 14.92 8.26
C SER A 242 2.96 13.98 7.44
N LEU A 243 2.47 13.45 6.32
CA LEU A 243 3.28 12.63 5.41
C LEU A 243 4.37 13.45 4.74
N MET A 244 4.03 14.64 4.23
CA MET A 244 5.01 15.59 3.67
C MET A 244 6.12 15.92 4.66
N ARG A 245 5.74 16.18 5.91
CA ARG A 245 6.69 16.45 7.00
C ARG A 245 7.67 15.30 7.18
N LEU A 246 7.19 14.05 7.31
CA LEU A 246 8.06 12.90 7.51
C LEU A 246 8.97 12.64 6.30
N MET A 247 8.44 12.76 5.08
CA MET A 247 9.25 12.64 3.87
C MET A 247 10.38 13.68 3.84
N LEU A 248 10.07 14.96 4.08
CA LEU A 248 11.07 16.02 4.14
C LEU A 248 12.07 15.82 5.30
N MET A 249 11.62 15.34 6.46
CA MET A 249 12.52 15.01 7.57
C MET A 249 13.48 13.87 7.21
N ILE A 250 13.03 12.83 6.50
CA ILE A 250 13.90 11.76 6.00
C ILE A 250 14.96 12.34 5.06
N LEU A 251 14.55 13.17 4.08
CA LEU A 251 15.47 13.78 3.13
C LEU A 251 16.48 14.72 3.81
N TYR A 252 16.05 15.50 4.79
CA TYR A 252 16.94 16.34 5.61
C TYR A 252 17.93 15.50 6.42
N ASN A 253 17.47 14.44 7.06
CA ASN A 253 18.37 13.55 7.80
C ASN A 253 19.40 12.89 6.87
N VAL A 254 19.00 12.51 5.67
CA VAL A 254 19.89 11.99 4.62
C VAL A 254 20.84 13.06 4.09
N SER A 255 20.44 14.33 4.01
CA SER A 255 21.36 15.37 3.51
C SER A 255 22.53 15.64 4.48
N MET A 256 22.47 15.13 5.71
CA MET A 256 23.51 15.28 6.73
C MET A 256 24.70 14.30 6.60
N ASN A 257 24.76 13.46 5.56
CA ASN A 257 25.96 12.65 5.24
C ASN A 257 26.36 12.78 3.77
N ASN A 258 27.67 12.65 3.50
CA ASN A 258 28.22 12.83 2.15
C ASN A 258 27.67 11.83 1.12
N THR A 259 27.50 10.57 1.54
CA THR A 259 26.88 9.51 0.70
C THR A 259 25.40 9.83 0.43
N GLY A 260 24.69 10.36 1.42
CA GLY A 260 23.32 10.85 1.25
C GLY A 260 23.22 12.05 0.32
N LEU A 261 24.11 13.05 0.43
CA LEU A 261 24.17 14.19 -0.49
C LEU A 261 24.34 13.71 -1.94
N SER A 262 25.31 12.82 -2.19
CA SER A 262 25.55 12.25 -3.53
C SER A 262 24.30 11.55 -4.08
N CYS A 263 23.62 10.78 -3.23
CA CYS A 263 22.37 10.09 -3.57
C CYS A 263 21.22 11.09 -3.89
N LEU A 264 21.08 12.16 -3.10
CA LEU A 264 20.06 13.19 -3.31
C LEU A 264 20.28 13.98 -4.61
N PHE A 265 21.54 14.23 -5.00
CA PHE A 265 21.87 14.82 -6.29
C PHE A 265 21.49 13.89 -7.45
N GLU A 266 21.84 12.60 -7.34
CA GLU A 266 21.49 11.60 -8.35
C GLU A 266 19.97 11.54 -8.59
N PHE A 267 19.19 11.66 -7.51
CA PHE A 267 17.72 11.67 -7.58
C PHE A 267 17.09 13.03 -7.85
N ARG A 268 17.90 14.06 -8.18
CA ARG A 268 17.44 15.40 -8.56
C ARG A 268 16.48 16.02 -7.53
N VAL A 269 16.80 15.88 -6.24
CA VAL A 269 15.93 16.35 -5.14
C VAL A 269 15.57 17.85 -5.26
N ALA A 270 16.47 18.65 -5.84
CA ALA A 270 16.31 20.09 -5.96
C ALA A 270 15.09 20.52 -6.81
N GLU A 271 14.75 19.76 -7.85
CA GLU A 271 13.55 20.02 -8.67
C GLU A 271 12.27 19.88 -7.85
N VAL A 272 12.21 18.81 -7.06
CA VAL A 272 11.05 18.52 -6.21
C VAL A 272 10.93 19.60 -5.13
N LEU A 273 12.04 20.00 -4.50
CA LEU A 273 12.05 21.07 -3.49
C LEU A 273 11.70 22.44 -4.09
N SER A 274 12.14 22.76 -5.31
CA SER A 274 11.75 24.00 -5.98
C SER A 274 10.25 24.05 -6.19
N ARG A 275 9.65 22.94 -6.67
CA ARG A 275 8.20 22.80 -6.82
C ARG A 275 7.47 22.87 -5.49
N CYS A 276 7.98 22.26 -4.42
CA CYS A 276 7.41 22.42 -3.07
C CYS A 276 7.29 23.91 -2.70
N LEU A 277 8.36 24.69 -2.93
CA LEU A 277 8.43 26.10 -2.56
C LEU A 277 7.59 27.03 -3.47
N GLU A 278 7.06 26.51 -4.59
CA GLU A 278 6.09 27.20 -5.46
C GLU A 278 4.66 27.09 -4.93
N GLU A 279 4.38 26.14 -4.04
CA GLU A 279 3.03 25.92 -3.53
C GLU A 279 2.63 26.98 -2.49
N ASP A 280 1.64 27.81 -2.82
CA ASP A 280 1.08 28.84 -1.92
C ASP A 280 0.50 28.26 -0.61
N THR A 281 0.15 26.98 -0.62
CA THR A 281 -0.45 26.27 0.53
C THR A 281 0.59 25.65 1.47
N LEU A 282 1.89 25.77 1.16
CA LEU A 282 2.96 25.20 1.97
C LEU A 282 3.10 25.93 3.31
N SER A 283 2.90 25.21 4.42
CA SER A 283 3.08 25.79 5.76
C SER A 283 4.53 26.21 6.02
N GLU A 284 4.74 27.19 6.91
CA GLU A 284 6.08 27.69 7.30
C GLU A 284 7.03 26.56 7.76
N GLU A 285 6.54 25.56 8.50
CA GLU A 285 7.36 24.42 8.94
C GLU A 285 7.92 23.62 7.76
N LEU A 286 7.08 23.31 6.78
CA LEU A 286 7.49 22.55 5.59
C LEU A 286 8.38 23.39 4.67
N GLN A 287 8.12 24.71 4.58
CA GLN A 287 9.02 25.66 3.89
C GLN A 287 10.41 25.63 4.51
N LEU A 288 10.50 25.72 5.84
CA LEU A 288 11.78 25.66 6.57
C LEU A 288 12.50 24.32 6.31
N LEU A 289 11.79 23.19 6.32
CA LEU A 289 12.40 21.89 6.00
C LEU A 289 12.95 21.85 4.58
N CYS A 290 12.20 22.33 3.58
CA CYS A 290 12.67 22.41 2.20
C CYS A 290 13.94 23.26 2.09
N LEU A 291 13.94 24.44 2.71
CA LEU A 291 15.08 25.34 2.71
C LEU A 291 16.30 24.76 3.43
N ARG A 292 16.12 24.01 4.52
CA ARG A 292 17.22 23.34 5.22
C ARG A 292 17.84 22.22 4.38
N ILE A 293 17.05 21.47 3.62
CA ILE A 293 17.59 20.48 2.67
C ILE A 293 18.36 21.21 1.57
N LEU A 294 17.79 22.28 1.00
CA LEU A 294 18.48 23.11 0.02
C LEU A 294 19.81 23.65 0.56
N GLN A 295 19.81 24.19 1.77
CA GLN A 295 21.02 24.66 2.44
C GLN A 295 22.07 23.55 2.57
N SER A 296 21.63 22.34 2.93
CA SER A 296 22.52 21.20 3.09
C SER A 296 23.16 20.77 1.76
N ILE A 297 22.41 20.78 0.65
CA ILE A 297 22.93 20.40 -0.68
C ILE A 297 23.72 21.54 -1.34
N THR A 298 23.52 22.79 -0.94
CA THR A 298 24.29 23.94 -1.46
C THR A 298 25.54 24.25 -0.65
N TYR A 299 25.65 23.72 0.57
CA TYR A 299 26.79 23.98 1.44
C TYR A 299 28.10 23.42 0.85
N ASN A 300 29.11 24.28 0.72
CA ASN A 300 30.43 23.94 0.15
C ASN A 300 30.35 23.21 -1.21
N LEU A 301 29.33 23.52 -2.02
CA LEU A 301 29.15 22.90 -3.32
C LEU A 301 30.22 23.39 -4.30
N LYS A 302 31.11 22.47 -4.71
CA LYS A 302 32.23 22.76 -5.62
C LYS A 302 32.14 22.07 -6.97
N ASP A 303 31.35 21.00 -7.08
CA ASP A 303 31.23 20.23 -8.32
C ASP A 303 30.45 21.04 -9.37
N PRO A 304 31.08 21.44 -10.50
CA PRO A 304 30.44 22.26 -11.52
C PRO A 304 29.17 21.63 -12.10
N LYS A 305 29.10 20.29 -12.15
CA LYS A 305 27.93 19.55 -12.64
C LYS A 305 26.72 19.83 -11.75
N TYR A 306 26.87 19.64 -10.45
CA TYR A 306 25.78 19.88 -9.49
C TYR A 306 25.42 21.36 -9.37
N ILE A 307 26.40 22.28 -9.48
CA ILE A 307 26.13 23.73 -9.46
C ILE A 307 25.21 24.11 -10.63
N GLU A 308 25.48 23.59 -11.83
CA GLU A 308 24.67 23.84 -13.02
C GLU A 308 23.27 23.23 -12.90
N ASP A 309 23.18 21.97 -12.46
CA ASP A 309 21.92 21.28 -12.23
C ASP A 309 21.06 22.02 -11.19
N LEU A 310 21.65 22.47 -10.07
CA LEU A 310 20.92 23.22 -9.04
C LEU A 310 20.45 24.60 -9.53
N THR A 311 21.30 25.32 -10.27
CA THR A 311 20.98 26.68 -10.73
C THR A 311 19.87 26.67 -11.78
N THR A 312 19.80 25.62 -12.59
CA THR A 312 18.72 25.42 -13.58
C THR A 312 17.43 24.94 -12.92
N SER A 313 17.53 24.15 -11.85
CA SER A 313 16.38 23.52 -11.18
C SER A 313 15.69 24.40 -10.15
N ILE A 314 16.44 25.24 -9.42
CA ILE A 314 15.93 26.00 -8.28
C ILE A 314 15.45 27.39 -8.73
N SER A 315 14.18 27.69 -8.47
CA SER A 315 13.64 29.05 -8.62
C SER A 315 14.14 29.98 -7.51
N ILE A 316 15.27 30.67 -7.76
CA ILE A 316 15.84 31.69 -6.85
C ILE A 316 14.80 32.79 -6.53
N ARG A 317 13.87 33.07 -7.45
CA ARG A 317 12.82 34.07 -7.26
C ARG A 317 11.94 33.75 -6.05
N ASN A 318 11.55 32.50 -5.88
CA ASN A 318 10.66 32.10 -4.78
C ASN A 318 11.39 32.14 -3.44
N ILE A 319 12.64 31.68 -3.40
CA ILE A 319 13.48 31.77 -2.20
C ILE A 319 13.71 33.24 -1.81
N LYS A 320 13.90 34.14 -2.78
CA LYS A 320 14.00 35.59 -2.53
C LYS A 320 12.72 36.15 -1.90
N ASN A 321 11.54 35.76 -2.36
CA ASN A 321 10.28 36.20 -1.75
C ASN A 321 10.20 35.77 -0.28
N ILE A 322 10.61 34.53 0.04
CA ILE A 322 10.65 34.03 1.42
C ILE A 322 11.69 34.80 2.26
N ALA A 323 12.85 35.12 1.70
CA ALA A 323 13.92 35.88 2.37
C ALA A 323 13.53 37.34 2.71
N ILE A 324 12.60 37.93 1.96
CA ILE A 324 12.12 39.30 2.20
C ILE A 324 11.11 39.34 3.36
N ASN A 325 10.40 38.24 3.62
CA ASN A 325 9.34 38.15 4.60
C ASN A 325 9.88 38.00 6.04
N GLY A 326 10.29 39.12 6.65
CA GLY A 326 10.50 39.26 8.10
C GLY A 326 11.80 38.68 8.68
N GLN A 327 11.87 38.63 10.02
CA GLN A 327 13.01 38.13 10.82
C GLN A 327 12.77 36.70 11.34
N SER A 328 12.07 35.85 10.60
CA SER A 328 11.86 34.45 10.98
C SER A 328 13.09 33.59 10.70
N GLU A 329 13.18 32.43 11.35
CA GLU A 329 14.19 31.41 11.05
C GLU A 329 14.13 30.96 9.58
N THR A 330 12.92 30.86 9.01
CA THR A 330 12.71 30.53 7.59
C THR A 330 13.35 31.57 6.66
N SER A 331 13.21 32.86 6.98
CA SER A 331 13.83 33.97 6.23
C SER A 331 15.36 33.96 6.34
N SER A 332 15.92 33.65 7.52
CA SER A 332 17.37 33.58 7.68
C SER A 332 17.99 32.41 6.89
N VAL A 333 17.36 31.23 6.91
CA VAL A 333 17.81 30.08 6.11
C VAL A 333 17.68 30.37 4.62
N ALA A 334 16.60 31.01 4.16
CA ALA A 334 16.44 31.40 2.76
C ALA A 334 17.56 32.34 2.27
N LYS A 335 17.96 33.32 3.08
CA LYS A 335 19.09 34.22 2.77
C LYS A 335 20.41 33.46 2.64
N GLU A 336 20.64 32.50 3.53
CA GLU A 336 21.85 31.68 3.51
C GLU A 336 21.90 30.77 2.27
N VAL A 337 20.78 30.14 1.89
CA VAL A 337 20.68 29.37 0.64
C VAL A 337 21.02 30.23 -0.58
N ILE A 338 20.46 31.44 -0.67
CA ILE A 338 20.75 32.37 -1.78
C ILE A 338 22.24 32.71 -1.82
N LYS A 339 22.84 33.00 -0.66
CA LYS A 339 24.26 33.33 -0.55
C LYS A 339 25.13 32.16 -1.02
N GLN A 340 24.87 30.95 -0.54
CA GLN A 340 25.63 29.74 -0.90
C GLN A 340 25.55 29.44 -2.40
N LEU A 341 24.37 29.57 -3.01
CA LEU A 341 24.20 29.41 -4.46
C LEU A 341 25.03 30.44 -5.24
N GLN A 342 25.03 31.71 -4.79
CA GLN A 342 25.82 32.77 -5.43
C GLN A 342 27.33 32.55 -5.27
N GLU A 343 27.79 32.08 -4.11
CA GLU A 343 29.21 31.77 -3.87
C GLU A 343 29.67 30.57 -4.70
N SER A 344 28.84 29.53 -4.82
CA SER A 344 29.12 28.36 -5.65
C SER A 344 29.24 28.75 -7.13
N LEU A 345 28.37 29.64 -7.62
CA LEU A 345 28.45 30.18 -8.97
C LEU A 345 29.73 30.99 -9.22
N ARG A 346 30.14 31.85 -8.28
CA ARG A 346 31.40 32.62 -8.40
C ARG A 346 32.64 31.73 -8.40
N SER A 347 32.57 30.62 -7.65
CA SER A 347 33.65 29.63 -7.56
C SER A 347 33.80 28.80 -8.85
N LYS A 348 32.71 28.62 -9.64
CA LYS A 348 32.77 28.02 -10.99
C LYS A 348 33.65 28.85 -11.94
N ASP A 349 33.70 30.16 -11.76
CA ASP A 349 34.47 31.08 -12.61
C ASP A 349 35.96 31.16 -12.22
N HIS A 350 36.34 30.69 -11.02
CA HIS A 350 37.69 30.80 -10.46
C HIS A 350 38.21 29.41 -10.07
N GLY A 351 38.73 28.66 -11.04
CA GLY A 351 39.29 27.33 -10.77
C GLY A 351 40.43 27.39 -9.73
N VAL A 352 40.29 26.66 -8.61
CA VAL A 352 41.27 25.74 -7.99
C VAL A 352 41.00 25.47 -6.48
N ASN A 353 41.29 24.22 -6.12
CA ASN A 353 41.38 23.47 -4.86
C ASN A 353 41.97 24.16 -3.61
N HIS A 354 41.45 23.86 -2.40
CA HIS A 354 42.00 22.88 -1.43
C HIS A 354 41.03 22.61 -0.26
N PHE A 355 41.34 21.60 0.56
CA PHE A 355 40.50 20.85 1.51
C PHE A 355 40.48 21.44 2.93
N ASP A 356 39.37 21.24 3.66
CA ASP A 356 39.35 21.00 5.11
C ASP A 356 38.04 20.27 5.48
N ASP A 357 38.16 18.99 5.85
CA ASP A 357 37.08 18.10 6.29
C ASP A 357 36.99 18.14 7.81
N GLU A 358 36.21 19.05 8.44
CA GLU A 358 35.69 18.81 9.81
C GLU A 358 34.57 19.74 10.33
N GLU A 359 33.87 20.51 9.49
CA GLU A 359 32.91 21.53 9.99
C GLU A 359 31.43 21.26 9.70
N VAL A 360 31.06 20.04 9.31
CA VAL A 360 29.65 19.70 8.99
C VAL A 360 28.78 19.55 10.25
N ILE A 361 29.36 19.34 11.45
CA ILE A 361 28.59 19.02 12.66
C ILE A 361 28.38 20.23 13.60
N ARG A 362 29.21 21.28 13.50
CA ARG A 362 29.13 22.44 14.42
C ARG A 362 28.24 23.58 13.91
N SER A 363 28.13 23.76 12.59
CA SER A 363 27.39 24.86 11.97
C SER A 363 25.88 24.63 11.92
N PHE A 364 25.44 23.36 11.89
CA PHE A 364 24.05 22.97 12.00
C PHE A 364 23.71 22.74 13.47
N GLY A 365 23.48 23.83 14.21
CA GLY A 365 23.21 23.80 15.65
C GLY A 365 22.33 22.60 16.05
N ILE A 366 22.94 21.62 16.73
CA ILE A 366 22.24 20.51 17.37
C ILE A 366 21.43 21.12 18.51
N VAL A 367 20.26 21.63 18.14
CA VAL A 367 19.22 21.93 19.09
C VAL A 367 18.67 20.59 19.52
N ARG A 368 19.21 20.05 20.62
CA ARG A 368 18.48 19.13 21.51
C ARG A 368 17.23 19.87 21.99
N ARG A 369 16.17 19.95 21.17
CA ARG A 369 14.84 20.37 21.63
C ARG A 369 14.00 19.13 21.83
N ARG A 370 13.64 18.95 23.10
CA ARG A 370 12.53 18.14 23.59
C ARG A 370 11.34 18.28 22.64
N THR A 371 10.80 17.15 22.21
CA THR A 371 9.44 17.12 21.65
C THR A 371 8.48 17.84 22.60
N PRO A 372 7.59 18.72 22.11
CA PRO A 372 6.62 19.39 22.97
C PRO A 372 5.77 18.35 23.73
N ARG A 373 5.71 18.47 25.05
CA ARG A 373 4.61 17.91 25.83
C ARG A 373 3.36 18.73 25.52
N GLY A 374 2.26 18.05 25.22
CA GLY A 374 0.90 18.59 25.38
C GLY A 374 0.27 19.23 24.14
N VAL A 375 -0.49 18.44 23.39
CA VAL A 375 -1.86 18.82 23.02
C VAL A 375 -2.72 17.57 23.30
N GLY A 376 -3.05 17.40 24.58
CA GLY A 376 -4.23 16.64 24.97
C GLY A 376 -5.40 17.61 24.91
N GLY A 377 -6.18 17.55 23.84
CA GLY A 377 -7.51 18.15 23.81
C GLY A 377 -8.49 17.16 24.42
N GLY A 378 -8.73 17.31 25.72
CA GLY A 378 -9.82 16.64 26.41
C GLY A 378 -11.15 17.27 26.01
N LEU A 379 -12.12 16.43 25.64
CA LEU A 379 -13.53 16.77 25.76
C LEU A 379 -13.91 16.60 27.23
N CYS A 380 -14.39 17.69 27.83
CA CYS A 380 -14.85 17.79 29.21
C CYS A 380 -15.99 16.80 29.51
N LEU A 381 -15.89 16.11 30.65
CA LEU A 381 -17.04 15.65 31.43
C LEU A 381 -16.83 16.15 32.85
N GLU A 382 -17.84 16.87 33.37
CA GLU A 382 -17.86 17.52 34.67
C GLU A 382 -17.70 16.53 35.84
N GLU A 383 -16.99 16.97 36.88
CA GLU A 383 -16.82 16.27 38.14
C GLU A 383 -18.08 16.39 39.03
N HIS A 384 -18.67 15.25 39.40
CA HIS A 384 -19.46 15.11 40.63
C HIS A 384 -18.72 14.21 41.63
N LYS A 385 -18.57 14.70 42.86
CA LYS A 385 -17.87 14.08 44.01
C LYS A 385 -18.63 12.87 44.61
N PRO A 386 -17.96 12.05 45.46
CA PRO A 386 -18.06 10.59 45.45
C PRO A 386 -19.10 10.01 46.41
N GLY A 387 -19.75 8.93 45.98
CA GLY A 387 -20.52 8.01 46.82
C GLY A 387 -19.99 6.58 46.63
N LYS A 388 -19.81 5.86 47.74
CA LYS A 388 -19.37 4.46 47.84
C LYS A 388 -20.30 3.54 47.03
N GLU A 389 -19.75 2.55 46.31
CA GLU A 389 -20.14 1.13 46.37
C GLU A 389 -19.49 0.26 45.28
N SER A 390 -19.01 -0.91 45.74
CA SER A 390 -18.99 -2.24 45.12
C SER A 390 -18.26 -2.52 43.79
N ALA A 391 -17.58 -3.67 43.80
CA ALA A 391 -16.75 -4.24 42.76
C ALA A 391 -17.56 -4.83 41.59
N ALA A 392 -17.24 -4.44 40.36
CA ALA A 392 -17.36 -5.27 39.16
C ALA A 392 -16.54 -4.64 38.01
N ALA A 393 -15.64 -5.42 37.40
CA ALA A 393 -14.87 -4.99 36.23
C ALA A 393 -15.76 -4.91 34.97
N PRO A 394 -15.68 -3.85 34.13
CA PRO A 394 -16.37 -3.84 32.85
C PRO A 394 -15.56 -4.60 31.79
N LYS A 395 -16.24 -5.54 31.13
CA LYS A 395 -15.81 -6.15 29.87
C LYS A 395 -15.74 -5.05 28.80
N TRP A 396 -14.55 -4.81 28.25
CA TRP A 396 -14.39 -4.01 27.04
C TRP A 396 -14.75 -4.85 25.82
N VAL A 397 -15.96 -4.65 25.29
CA VAL A 397 -16.33 -5.06 23.94
C VAL A 397 -16.00 -3.89 23.02
N LEU A 398 -14.99 -4.05 22.17
CA LEU A 398 -14.71 -3.09 21.09
C LEU A 398 -15.69 -3.32 19.94
N PRO A 399 -16.31 -2.27 19.36
CA PRO A 399 -17.14 -2.41 18.18
C PRO A 399 -16.26 -2.77 16.98
N VAL A 400 -16.58 -3.89 16.34
CA VAL A 400 -16.01 -4.32 15.05
C VAL A 400 -16.53 -3.35 13.99
N ALA A 401 -15.77 -2.30 13.69
CA ALA A 401 -15.97 -1.52 12.48
C ALA A 401 -15.52 -2.37 11.28
N GLU A 402 -16.41 -2.62 10.32
CA GLU A 402 -16.12 -3.31 9.05
C GLU A 402 -14.95 -2.62 8.33
N ASN A 403 -13.75 -3.19 8.44
CA ASN A 403 -12.52 -2.60 7.95
C ASN A 403 -12.20 -3.10 6.52
N ARG A 404 -13.07 -2.78 5.56
CA ARG A 404 -12.92 -3.22 4.15
C ARG A 404 -11.69 -2.65 3.46
N SER A 405 -11.22 -1.46 3.86
CA SER A 405 -10.10 -0.77 3.19
C SER A 405 -8.75 -1.35 3.60
N VAL A 406 -8.55 -1.59 4.90
CA VAL A 406 -7.32 -2.20 5.44
C VAL A 406 -7.06 -3.57 4.81
N SER A 407 -8.13 -4.33 4.55
CA SER A 407 -8.05 -5.58 3.81
C SER A 407 -7.50 -5.40 2.40
N ARG A 408 -7.79 -4.32 1.66
CA ARG A 408 -7.26 -4.11 0.29
C ARG A 408 -5.76 -3.88 0.27
N LEU A 409 -5.24 -3.03 1.16
CA LEU A 409 -3.80 -2.76 1.20
C LEU A 409 -3.04 -3.99 1.73
N VAL A 410 -3.55 -4.66 2.76
CA VAL A 410 -2.92 -5.88 3.31
C VAL A 410 -3.07 -7.08 2.39
N THR A 411 -4.15 -7.21 1.63
CA THR A 411 -4.32 -8.25 0.59
C THR A 411 -3.39 -7.99 -0.59
N THR A 412 -3.28 -6.73 -1.05
CA THR A 412 -2.30 -6.34 -2.09
C THR A 412 -0.85 -6.59 -1.62
N MET A 413 -0.56 -6.36 -0.33
CA MET A 413 0.75 -6.65 0.26
C MET A 413 0.99 -8.15 0.45
N ALA A 414 -0.01 -8.91 0.91
CA ALA A 414 0.08 -10.36 1.12
C ALA A 414 0.29 -11.11 -0.20
N CYS A 415 -0.45 -10.75 -1.27
CA CYS A 415 -0.29 -11.36 -2.59
C CYS A 415 1.08 -11.06 -3.23
N ARG A 416 1.75 -9.96 -2.86
CA ARG A 416 3.11 -9.62 -3.35
C ARG A 416 4.25 -10.23 -2.52
N LEU A 417 3.97 -10.71 -1.30
CA LEU A 417 4.97 -11.23 -0.37
C LEU A 417 4.99 -12.77 -0.26
N ILE A 418 4.06 -13.48 -0.91
CA ILE A 418 4.13 -14.94 -1.03
C ILE A 418 5.19 -15.30 -2.10
N PRO A 419 6.25 -16.05 -1.77
CA PRO A 419 7.19 -16.53 -2.76
C PRO A 419 6.45 -17.37 -3.79
N ARG A 420 6.69 -17.13 -5.09
CA ARG A 420 6.31 -18.07 -6.15
C ARG A 420 6.92 -19.42 -5.78
N ALA A 421 6.10 -20.35 -5.30
CA ALA A 421 6.49 -21.74 -5.18
C ALA A 421 6.80 -22.22 -6.59
N THR A 422 8.08 -22.36 -6.91
CA THR A 422 8.53 -23.04 -8.12
C THR A 422 8.08 -24.48 -8.00
N SER A 423 7.15 -24.85 -8.87
CA SER A 423 6.78 -26.23 -9.13
C SER A 423 8.03 -27.01 -9.54
N SER A 424 8.64 -27.73 -8.61
CA SER A 424 9.48 -28.87 -8.94
C SER A 424 8.59 -30.10 -8.78
N GLY A 425 8.20 -30.64 -9.94
CA GLY A 425 7.53 -31.93 -9.98
C GLY A 425 8.48 -33.03 -9.52
N THR A 426 7.94 -34.00 -8.81
CA THR A 426 8.52 -35.33 -8.79
C THR A 426 7.37 -36.32 -8.75
N THR A 427 7.16 -36.93 -9.91
CA THR A 427 6.45 -38.19 -10.09
C THR A 427 7.05 -39.26 -9.19
N LEU A 428 6.18 -39.95 -8.44
CA LEU A 428 6.17 -41.40 -8.27
C LEU A 428 4.73 -41.84 -7.97
#